data_AF-A0A6A4GCD5-F1
#
_entry.id   AF-A0A6A4GCD5-F1
#
_cell.length_a   1.000
_cell.length_b   1.000
_cell.length_c   1.000
_cell.angle_alpha   90.00
_cell.angle_beta   90.00
_cell.angle_gamma   90.00
#
_symmetry.space_group_name_H-M   'P 1'
#
loop_
_entity.id
_entity.type
_entity.pdbx_description
1 polymer ?
#
loop_
_entity_poly.entity_id
_entity_poly.type
_entity_poly.pdbx_seq_one_letter_code
_entity_poly.pdbx_strand_id
1 'polypeptide(L)'
;ACLWRMRKQFALQHAANCFMTFIFFMSSRQPARFQVSRSTGLVAMTELFAGGQQQPIFSTSDVVPFRFTPAFQNFLGPIVTEGVFAPSLMAIGRSLTETEVCKGNLLYKDIH
;
A
#
# COMPACT_ATOMS: atom_id res chain seq x y z
N ALA A 1 16.08 -17.49 -10.36
CA ALA A 1 15.63 -17.31 -8.96
C ALA A 1 15.53 -15.84 -8.50
N CYS A 2 16.48 -14.94 -8.86
CA CYS A 2 16.47 -13.56 -8.36
C CYS A 2 15.30 -12.69 -8.85
N LEU A 3 14.90 -12.77 -10.12
CA LEU A 3 13.82 -11.94 -10.67
C LEU A 3 12.47 -12.18 -9.99
N TRP A 4 12.12 -13.44 -9.71
CA TRP A 4 10.90 -13.78 -8.98
C TRP A 4 10.88 -13.16 -7.59
N ARG A 5 11.99 -13.30 -6.84
CA ARG A 5 12.14 -12.70 -5.51
C ARG A 5 12.03 -11.17 -5.58
N MET A 6 12.65 -10.55 -6.58
CA MET A 6 12.57 -9.11 -6.83
C MET A 6 11.13 -8.65 -7.08
N ARG A 7 10.38 -9.32 -7.95
CA ARG A 7 8.96 -9.00 -8.24
C ARG A 7 8.10 -9.14 -6.99
N LYS A 8 8.32 -10.20 -6.20
CA LYS A 8 7.62 -10.41 -4.92
C LYS A 8 7.91 -9.29 -3.93
N GLN A 9 9.17 -8.93 -3.73
CA GLN A 9 9.57 -7.85 -2.81
C GLN A 9 9.04 -6.49 -3.26
N PHE A 10 9.12 -6.20 -4.56
CA PHE A 10 8.55 -5.01 -5.15
C PHE A 10 7.04 -4.94 -4.91
N ALA A 11 6.29 -6.03 -5.14
CA ALA A 11 4.85 -6.08 -4.92
C ALA A 11 4.47 -5.75 -3.47
N LEU A 12 5.18 -6.33 -2.50
CA LEU A 12 4.92 -6.11 -1.07
C LEU A 12 5.12 -4.65 -0.66
N GLN A 13 6.24 -4.04 -1.06
CA GLN A 13 6.52 -2.65 -0.70
C GLN A 13 5.67 -1.65 -1.47
N HIS A 14 5.39 -1.94 -2.74
CA HIS A 14 4.48 -1.11 -3.53
C HIS A 14 3.06 -1.16 -2.96
N ALA A 15 2.59 -2.31 -2.46
CA ALA A 15 1.30 -2.43 -1.77
C ALA A 15 1.27 -1.57 -0.50
N ALA A 16 2.32 -1.63 0.33
CA ALA A 16 2.44 -0.79 1.52
C ALA A 16 2.43 0.70 1.17
N ASN A 17 3.14 1.10 0.11
CA ASN A 17 3.15 2.48 -0.36
C ASN A 17 1.76 2.94 -0.86
N CYS A 18 1.08 2.13 -1.67
CA CYS A 18 -0.28 2.40 -2.12
C CYS A 18 -1.23 2.59 -0.92
N PHE A 19 -1.15 1.71 0.07
CA PHE A 19 -1.94 1.78 1.28
C PHE A 19 -1.69 3.07 2.08
N MET A 20 -0.42 3.42 2.31
CA MET A 20 -0.06 4.67 3.02
C MET A 20 -0.57 5.90 2.26
N THR A 21 -0.38 5.94 0.94
CA THR A 21 -0.84 7.09 0.14
C THR A 21 -2.35 7.25 0.14
N PHE A 22 -3.08 6.13 0.26
CA PHE A 22 -4.53 6.11 0.32
C PHE A 22 -5.06 6.62 1.66
N ILE A 23 -4.56 6.09 2.80
CA ILE A 23 -5.04 6.49 4.13
C ILE A 23 -4.65 7.92 4.49
N PHE A 24 -3.44 8.35 4.13
CA PHE A 24 -2.95 9.69 4.50
C PHE A 24 -3.25 10.78 3.46
N PHE A 25 -4.08 10.49 2.45
CA PHE A 25 -4.45 11.43 1.38
C PHE A 25 -3.22 12.13 0.75
N MET A 26 -2.18 11.34 0.50
CA MET A 26 -0.89 11.88 0.06
C MET A 26 -0.93 12.24 -1.42
N SER A 27 -0.60 13.48 -1.78
CA SER A 27 -0.61 13.93 -3.17
C SER A 27 0.78 13.85 -3.84
N SER A 28 0.89 14.23 -5.11
CA SER A 28 2.17 14.35 -5.86
C SER A 28 2.94 13.03 -6.01
N ARG A 29 2.24 11.93 -6.36
CA ARG A 29 2.82 10.60 -6.60
C ARG A 29 3.53 10.53 -7.97
N GLN A 30 4.55 11.35 -8.18
CA GLN A 30 5.31 11.43 -9.43
C GLN A 30 6.29 10.25 -9.57
N PRO A 31 6.56 9.74 -10.79
CA PRO A 31 7.50 8.62 -10.99
C PRO A 31 8.88 8.85 -10.38
N ALA A 32 9.39 10.08 -10.42
CA ALA A 32 10.70 10.45 -9.87
C ALA A 32 10.82 10.26 -8.35
N ARG A 33 9.68 10.15 -7.65
CA ARG A 33 9.64 9.91 -6.20
C ARG A 33 9.83 8.44 -5.83
N PHE A 34 9.68 7.52 -6.78
CA PHE A 34 9.84 6.08 -6.56
C PHE A 34 11.27 5.66 -6.82
N GLN A 35 11.97 5.29 -5.76
CA GLN A 35 13.32 4.75 -5.80
C GLN A 35 13.25 3.23 -5.73
N VAL A 36 13.78 2.54 -6.73
CA VAL A 36 13.75 1.07 -6.80
C VAL A 36 15.16 0.51 -6.78
N SER A 37 15.47 -0.30 -5.77
CA SER A 37 16.74 -0.99 -5.67
C SER A 37 16.78 -2.18 -6.62
N ARG A 38 17.72 -2.19 -7.57
CA ARG A 38 17.88 -3.26 -8.56
C ARG A 38 18.50 -4.55 -8.00
N SER A 39 19.20 -4.46 -6.87
CA SER A 39 19.84 -5.62 -6.22
C SER A 39 18.86 -6.40 -5.34
N THR A 40 17.93 -5.70 -4.69
CA THR A 40 17.02 -6.28 -3.68
C THR A 40 15.54 -6.25 -4.08
N GLY A 41 15.15 -5.37 -5.00
CA GLY A 41 13.75 -5.14 -5.35
C GLY A 41 12.99 -4.26 -4.37
N LEU A 42 13.69 -3.61 -3.43
CA LEU A 42 13.07 -2.68 -2.49
C LEU A 42 12.58 -1.41 -3.20
N VAL A 43 11.45 -0.88 -2.77
CA VAL A 43 10.80 0.33 -3.30
C VAL A 43 10.61 1.30 -2.16
N ALA A 44 11.18 2.50 -2.30
CA ALA A 44 10.96 3.60 -1.38
C ALA A 44 10.33 4.78 -2.13
N MET A 45 9.34 5.42 -1.51
CA MET A 45 8.79 6.68 -2.00
C MET A 45 9.38 7.84 -1.20
N THR A 46 9.95 8.81 -1.90
CA THR A 46 10.55 10.01 -1.30
C THR A 46 9.54 11.16 -1.35
N GLU A 47 9.55 12.02 -0.33
CA GLU A 47 8.60 13.12 -0.11
C GLU A 47 7.17 12.68 0.18
N LEU A 48 6.81 12.81 1.44
CA LEU A 48 5.51 12.44 1.97
C LEU A 48 4.78 13.72 2.40
N PHE A 49 3.98 14.30 1.50
CA PHE A 49 3.14 15.47 1.79
C PHE A 49 1.67 15.04 1.86
N ALA A 50 1.05 15.21 3.02
CA ALA A 50 -0.38 15.02 3.17
C ALA A 50 -1.10 16.17 2.45
N GLY A 51 -1.92 15.84 1.46
CA GLY A 51 -2.73 16.82 0.73
C GLY A 51 -3.81 17.37 1.65
N GLY A 52 -3.51 18.47 2.33
CA GLY A 52 -4.51 19.33 2.95
C GLY A 52 -4.74 20.51 2.03
N GLN A 53 -6.00 20.79 1.70
CA GLN A 53 -6.33 22.13 1.19
C GLN A 53 -6.10 23.15 2.31
N GLN A 54 -6.28 24.44 2.02
CA GLN A 54 -6.10 25.53 2.99
C GLN A 54 -7.00 25.42 4.24
N GLN A 55 -7.90 24.42 4.28
CA GLN A 55 -8.74 24.02 5.40
C GLN A 55 -8.28 22.64 5.95
N PRO A 56 -8.51 22.33 7.24
CA PRO A 56 -8.09 21.07 7.87
C PRO A 56 -8.97 19.88 7.42
N ILE A 57 -9.10 19.70 6.12
CA ILE A 57 -9.83 18.63 5.46
C ILE A 57 -8.79 17.77 4.76
N PHE A 58 -8.70 16.51 5.15
CA PHE A 58 -7.90 15.52 4.45
C PHE A 58 -8.61 15.12 3.16
N SER A 59 -8.13 15.65 2.03
CA SER A 59 -8.67 15.31 0.71
C SER A 59 -7.57 15.37 -0.33
N THR A 60 -7.59 14.42 -1.28
CA THR A 60 -6.72 14.48 -2.45
C THR A 60 -7.53 14.84 -3.68
N SER A 61 -6.95 15.65 -4.57
CA SER A 61 -7.52 16.00 -5.88
C SER A 61 -7.14 15.01 -6.99
N ASP A 62 -6.44 13.92 -6.66
CA ASP A 62 -6.05 12.91 -7.63
C ASP A 62 -7.26 12.10 -8.14
N VAL A 63 -7.33 11.88 -9.45
CA VAL A 63 -8.37 11.07 -10.10
C VAL A 63 -8.30 9.59 -9.71
N VAL A 64 -7.12 9.12 -9.30
CA VAL A 64 -6.88 7.73 -8.91
C VAL A 64 -6.50 7.62 -7.43
N PRO A 65 -7.04 6.63 -6.69
CA PRO A 65 -6.81 6.49 -5.25
C PRO A 65 -5.36 6.15 -4.92
N PHE A 66 -4.67 5.40 -5.78
CA PHE A 66 -3.25 5.08 -5.65
C PHE A 66 -2.62 4.85 -7.02
N ARG A 67 -1.28 4.90 -7.07
CA ARG A 67 -0.54 4.74 -8.33
C ARG A 67 -0.30 3.25 -8.63
N PHE A 68 -1.04 2.72 -9.60
CA PHE A 68 -0.80 1.38 -10.16
C PHE A 68 -0.78 1.43 -11.68
N THR A 69 0.32 1.95 -12.25
CA THR A 69 0.42 2.23 -13.69
C THR A 69 0.57 0.96 -14.53
N PRO A 70 0.30 1.03 -15.86
CA PRO A 70 0.53 -0.09 -16.76
C PRO A 70 1.96 -0.65 -16.69
N ALA A 71 2.98 0.19 -16.45
CA ALA A 71 4.36 -0.28 -16.30
C ALA A 71 4.54 -1.22 -15.09
N PHE A 72 3.92 -0.89 -13.94
CA PHE A 72 3.95 -1.75 -12.76
C PHE A 72 3.11 -3.02 -12.95
N GLN A 73 1.95 -2.90 -13.59
CA GLN A 73 1.11 -4.05 -13.93
C GLN A 73 1.85 -5.05 -14.84
N ASN A 74 2.53 -4.56 -15.87
CA ASN A 74 3.37 -5.39 -16.74
C ASN A 74 4.54 -6.01 -15.99
N PHE A 75 5.22 -5.23 -15.14
CA PHE A 75 6.34 -5.73 -14.35
C PHE A 75 5.91 -6.82 -13.36
N LEU A 76 4.77 -6.68 -12.69
CA LEU A 76 4.26 -7.69 -11.75
C LEU A 76 3.61 -8.88 -12.45
N GLY A 77 2.90 -8.63 -13.54
CA GLY A 77 2.05 -9.61 -14.19
C GLY A 77 0.80 -9.96 -13.35
N PRO A 78 -0.17 -10.66 -13.95
CA PRO A 78 -1.46 -10.95 -13.31
C PRO A 78 -1.29 -11.83 -12.07
N ILE A 79 -0.39 -12.82 -12.11
CA ILE A 79 -0.20 -13.78 -11.02
C ILE A 79 0.31 -13.09 -9.74
N VAL A 80 1.31 -12.21 -9.85
CA VAL A 80 1.86 -11.53 -8.66
C VAL A 80 0.92 -10.42 -8.20
N THR A 81 0.18 -9.81 -9.12
CA THR A 81 -0.80 -8.77 -8.79
C THR A 81 -1.92 -9.33 -7.91
N GLU A 82 -2.58 -10.41 -8.36
CA GLU A 82 -3.68 -11.02 -7.61
C GLU A 82 -3.18 -11.88 -6.45
N GLY A 83 -2.05 -12.56 -6.61
CA GLY A 83 -1.55 -13.52 -5.62
C GLY A 83 -0.66 -12.92 -4.52
N VAL A 84 -0.11 -11.72 -4.71
CA VAL A 84 0.78 -11.08 -3.74
C VAL A 84 0.34 -9.65 -3.44
N PHE A 85 0.20 -8.79 -4.47
CA PHE A 85 -0.07 -7.37 -4.25
C PHE A 85 -1.43 -7.12 -3.58
N ALA A 86 -2.52 -7.62 -4.18
CA ALA A 86 -3.87 -7.46 -3.64
C ALA A 86 -4.05 -8.02 -2.22
N PRO A 87 -3.66 -9.28 -1.91
CA PRO A 87 -3.80 -9.83 -0.56
C PRO A 87 -2.90 -9.12 0.45
N SER A 88 -1.74 -8.59 0.05
CA SER A 88 -0.90 -7.81 0.94
C SER A 88 -1.54 -6.48 1.32
N LEU A 89 -2.17 -5.79 0.36
CA LEU A 89 -2.95 -4.58 0.62
C LEU A 89 -4.07 -4.85 1.63
N MET A 90 -4.81 -5.96 1.41
CA MET A 90 -5.88 -6.40 2.31
C MET A 90 -5.38 -6.76 3.70
N ALA A 91 -4.27 -7.50 3.79
CA ALA A 91 -3.66 -7.89 5.05
C ALA A 91 -3.23 -6.67 5.89
N ILE A 92 -2.63 -5.66 5.25
CA ILE A 92 -2.26 -4.41 5.91
C ILE A 92 -3.53 -3.72 6.45
N GLY A 93 -4.56 -3.56 5.63
CA GLY A 93 -5.84 -2.96 6.06
C GLY A 93 -6.49 -3.71 7.21
N ARG A 94 -6.52 -5.04 7.16
CA ARG A 94 -7.02 -5.90 8.25
C ARG A 94 -6.20 -5.74 9.52
N SER A 95 -4.88 -5.76 9.42
CA SER A 95 -4.01 -5.65 10.60
C SER A 95 -4.14 -4.32 11.34
N LEU A 96 -4.49 -3.24 10.63
CA LEU A 96 -4.68 -1.91 11.24
C LEU A 96 -6.12 -1.66 11.71
N THR A 97 -7.09 -2.41 11.19
CA THR A 97 -8.51 -2.30 11.59
C THR A 97 -8.89 -3.29 12.68
N GLU A 98 -8.17 -4.41 12.79
CA GLU A 98 -8.33 -5.39 13.85
C GLU A 98 -7.74 -4.85 15.15
N THR A 99 -8.52 -4.03 15.86
CA THR A 99 -8.21 -3.61 17.22
C THR A 99 -8.51 -4.76 18.19
N GLU A 100 -7.62 -4.96 19.17
CA GLU A 100 -7.81 -5.88 20.28
C GLU A 100 -9.06 -5.58 21.14
N VAL A 101 -9.66 -4.38 21.00
CA VAL A 101 -10.98 -4.04 21.54
C VAL A 101 -12.09 -4.93 20.94
N CYS A 102 -12.05 -5.19 19.64
CA CYS A 102 -13.01 -6.09 18.99
C CYS A 102 -12.77 -7.57 19.36
N LYS A 103 -11.51 -7.96 19.65
CA LYS A 103 -11.20 -9.31 20.16
C LYS A 103 -11.61 -9.50 21.62
N GLY A 104 -11.43 -8.49 22.47
CA GLY A 104 -11.86 -8.49 23.87
C GLY A 104 -13.38 -8.59 24.04
N ASN A 105 -14.16 -7.96 23.14
CA ASN A 105 -15.62 -8.07 23.13
C ASN A 105 -16.16 -9.43 22.65
N LEU A 106 -15.36 -10.24 21.95
CA LEU A 106 -15.71 -11.65 21.70
C LEU A 106 -15.43 -12.52 22.92
N LEU A 107 -14.27 -12.36 23.57
CA LEU A 107 -13.97 -13.09 24.81
C LEU A 107 -14.97 -12.81 25.94
N TYR A 108 -15.53 -11.60 26.01
CA TYR A 108 -16.59 -11.29 26.98
C TYR A 108 -17.96 -11.89 26.60
N LYS A 109 -18.19 -12.17 25.31
CA LYS A 109 -19.43 -12.79 24.82
C LYS A 109 -19.42 -14.32 24.89
N ASP A 110 -18.26 -14.95 25.04
CA ASP A 110 -18.11 -16.40 25.16
C ASP A 110 -18.20 -16.91 26.62
N ILE A 111 -18.43 -16.02 27.60
CA ILE A 111 -18.49 -16.34 29.05
C ILE A 111 -19.95 -16.40 29.58
N HIS A 112 -20.97 -16.26 28.72
CA HIS A 112 -22.39 -16.38 29.10
C HIS A 112 -23.16 -17.31 28.18
#